data_AF-A0A9E2RDU4-F1
#
_entry.id   AF-A0A9E2RDU4-F1
#
_cell.length_a   1.000
_cell.length_b   1.000
_cell.length_c   1.000
_cell.angle_alpha   90.00
_cell.angle_beta   90.00
_cell.angle_gamma   90.00
#
_symmetry.space_group_name_H-M   'P 1'
#
loop_
_entity.id
_entity.type
_entity.pdbx_description
1 polymer ?
#
loop_
_entity_poly.entity_id
_entity_poly.type
_entity_poly.pdbx_seq_one_letter_code
_entity_poly.pdbx_strand_id
1 'polypeptide(L)'
;CIWALVITLLGYVLCSALNPKASLQYTFTPGHPFATGVEIDYLEPIEWLPQSHDQDRTLGAFWKYLAIVLSFAAARDWLMGASRQERRSGDGASRFPGDRMQWLLWTLAINAAAVSLVGMLQRLDGTQQLLWTFTNHINGGHGAFGPFPYRSSGAQYLNLMWPVTMGFWWVLRRRNVARRSTSHRSGGDPHVLLLVLAALTAAGVVVANSRGGFLLLVGLLVAVFVLMMLWSKRQVGFKLGVLAAMLAVLGVGGWLGGEALMARFRSEDIGSMSGRKLIYEDAARMAEDFAVLGSGAETFAPLYYFYRKKDPAWNGYVHDDYLETRITFGTVGFVIILLIFLAVWLVPFVGNGIPAPPEFFLLIGVAMVGILIHAKFDLPFQIYSIHHQFVLLCAVLTSLKWQRG
;
A
#
# COMPACT_ATOMS: atom_id res chain seq x y z
N CYS A 1 -4.29 -17.45 16.64
CA CYS A 1 -3.11 -16.60 16.92
C CYS A 1 -3.30 -15.17 16.37
N ILE A 2 -3.47 -14.94 15.06
CA ILE A 2 -3.67 -13.58 14.48
C ILE A 2 -4.80 -12.78 15.15
N TRP A 3 -6.00 -13.37 15.28
CA TRP A 3 -7.14 -12.67 15.85
C TRP A 3 -6.91 -12.19 17.28
N ALA A 4 -6.14 -12.93 18.09
CA ALA A 4 -5.77 -12.49 19.42
C ALA A 4 -4.92 -11.21 19.36
N LEU A 5 -3.89 -11.18 18.49
CA LEU A 5 -3.05 -9.99 18.29
C LEU A 5 -3.86 -8.79 17.77
N VAL A 6 -4.79 -9.02 16.85
CA VAL A 6 -5.66 -7.97 16.31
C VAL A 6 -6.60 -7.40 17.37
N ILE A 7 -7.22 -8.26 18.19
CA ILE A 7 -8.06 -7.85 19.32
C ILE A 7 -7.21 -7.09 20.34
N THR A 8 -6.00 -7.54 20.62
CA THR A 8 -5.06 -6.85 21.52
C THR A 8 -4.70 -5.46 20.98
N LEU A 9 -4.46 -5.30 19.68
CA LEU A 9 -4.22 -3.98 19.08
C LEU A 9 -5.45 -3.06 19.18
N LEU A 10 -6.65 -3.56 18.87
CA LEU A 10 -7.87 -2.76 18.99
C LEU A 10 -8.15 -2.36 20.45
N GLY A 11 -7.94 -3.29 21.39
CA GLY A 11 -8.03 -3.01 22.82
C GLY A 11 -6.99 -2.00 23.28
N TYR A 12 -5.77 -2.04 22.74
CA TYR A 12 -4.72 -1.06 23.00
C TYR A 12 -5.13 0.35 22.57
N VAL A 13 -5.65 0.50 21.34
CA VAL A 13 -6.12 1.79 20.82
C VAL A 13 -7.34 2.29 21.59
N LEU A 14 -8.29 1.42 21.92
CA LEU A 14 -9.46 1.78 22.71
C LEU A 14 -9.07 2.21 24.12
N CYS A 15 -8.15 1.49 24.76
CA CYS A 15 -7.64 1.86 26.07
C CYS A 15 -6.96 3.24 26.06
N SER A 16 -6.16 3.53 25.02
CA SER A 16 -5.57 4.86 24.80
C SER A 16 -6.64 5.94 24.60
N ALA A 17 -7.69 5.68 23.83
CA ALA A 17 -8.79 6.62 23.63
C ALA A 17 -9.61 6.90 24.91
N LEU A 18 -9.77 5.89 25.77
CA LEU A 18 -10.49 6.00 27.04
C LEU A 18 -9.62 6.52 28.20
N ASN A 19 -8.33 6.68 27.98
CA ASN A 19 -7.36 7.23 28.94
C ASN A 19 -6.67 8.48 28.37
N PRO A 20 -7.42 9.55 28.05
CA PRO A 20 -6.85 10.74 27.45
C PRO A 20 -6.05 11.56 28.47
N LYS A 21 -4.95 12.13 28.00
CA LYS A 21 -4.17 13.18 28.68
C LYS A 21 -4.54 14.57 28.18
N ALA A 22 -4.99 14.66 26.93
CA ALA A 22 -5.48 15.91 26.35
C ALA A 22 -6.60 15.67 25.33
N SER A 23 -7.49 16.65 25.22
CA SER A 23 -8.42 16.83 24.10
C SER A 23 -8.17 18.17 23.43
N LEU A 24 -8.23 18.21 22.10
CA LEU A 24 -7.92 19.40 21.31
C LEU A 24 -9.18 19.89 20.59
N GLN A 25 -9.62 21.10 20.91
CA GLN A 25 -10.75 21.75 20.26
C GLN A 25 -10.27 22.78 19.25
N TYR A 26 -10.57 22.56 17.97
CA TYR A 26 -10.14 23.44 16.89
C TYR A 26 -11.21 24.49 16.59
N THR A 27 -10.83 25.76 16.58
CA THR A 27 -11.70 26.85 16.15
C THR A 27 -11.52 27.10 14.65
N PHE A 28 -12.62 27.13 13.90
CA PHE A 28 -12.63 27.45 12.48
C PHE A 28 -13.35 28.78 12.24
N THR A 29 -12.63 29.75 11.68
CA THR A 29 -13.22 31.04 11.32
C THR A 29 -13.69 31.03 9.86
N PRO A 30 -14.93 31.49 9.55
CA PRO A 30 -15.40 31.60 8.17
C PRO A 30 -14.42 32.40 7.30
N GLY A 31 -14.12 31.88 6.11
CA GLY A 31 -13.16 32.50 5.18
C GLY A 31 -11.70 32.09 5.38
N HIS A 32 -11.38 31.29 6.41
CA HIS A 32 -10.05 30.69 6.57
C HIS A 32 -10.09 29.18 6.26
N PRO A 33 -9.16 28.68 5.41
CA PRO A 33 -9.15 27.27 5.00
C PRO A 33 -8.64 26.30 6.08
N PHE A 34 -8.13 26.81 7.20
CA PHE A 34 -7.54 26.03 8.28
C PHE A 34 -8.04 26.52 9.64
N ALA A 35 -7.86 25.69 10.68
CA ALA A 35 -8.14 26.08 12.06
C ALA A 35 -7.34 27.32 12.45
N THR A 36 -8.01 28.28 13.08
CA THR A 36 -7.46 29.58 13.47
C THR A 36 -7.07 29.64 14.94
N GLY A 37 -7.53 28.67 15.73
CA GLY A 37 -7.17 28.50 17.13
C GLY A 37 -7.29 27.03 17.53
N VAL A 38 -6.57 26.66 18.60
CA VAL A 38 -6.69 25.37 19.26
C VAL A 38 -6.75 25.60 20.76
N GLU A 39 -7.78 25.08 21.41
CA GLU A 39 -7.90 25.02 22.86
C GLU A 39 -7.54 23.61 23.31
N ILE A 40 -6.77 23.50 24.39
CA ILE A 40 -6.24 22.23 24.89
C ILE A 40 -6.81 21.98 26.28
N ASP A 41 -7.66 20.95 26.38
CA ASP A 41 -8.22 20.47 27.63
C ASP A 41 -7.30 19.39 28.19
N TYR A 42 -6.52 19.72 29.22
CA TYR A 42 -5.68 18.75 29.92
C TYR A 42 -6.50 17.90 30.89
N LEU A 43 -6.25 16.60 30.86
CA LEU A 43 -6.93 15.60 31.68
C LEU A 43 -5.90 14.82 32.50
N GLU A 44 -6.34 14.17 33.57
CA GLU A 44 -5.48 13.32 34.41
C GLU A 44 -5.55 11.86 33.93
N PRO A 45 -4.54 11.35 33.21
CA PRO A 45 -4.53 9.96 32.75
C PRO A 45 -4.02 9.02 33.84
N ILE A 46 -4.34 7.73 33.70
CA ILE A 46 -3.67 6.65 34.41
C ILE A 46 -2.32 6.40 33.74
N GLU A 47 -1.22 6.74 34.42
CA GLU A 47 0.11 6.84 33.81
C GLU A 47 0.64 5.56 33.17
N TRP A 48 0.32 4.40 33.75
CA TRP A 48 0.82 3.10 33.31
C TRP A 48 -0.02 2.45 32.20
N LEU A 49 -1.17 3.02 31.86
CA LEU A 49 -2.00 2.59 30.73
C LEU A 49 -1.63 3.37 29.46
N PRO A 50 -1.87 2.82 28.25
CA PRO A 50 -1.78 3.59 27.01
C PRO A 50 -2.58 4.89 27.12
N GLN A 51 -2.02 6.00 26.63
CA GLN A 51 -2.61 7.34 26.76
C GLN A 51 -2.89 7.94 25.39
N SER A 52 -3.84 8.87 25.32
CA SER A 52 -4.07 9.68 24.13
C SER A 52 -3.77 11.14 24.39
N HIS A 53 -2.98 11.77 23.51
CA HIS A 53 -2.71 13.21 23.54
C HIS A 53 -3.64 14.02 22.63
N ASP A 54 -4.60 13.35 21.98
CA ASP A 54 -5.75 13.95 21.30
C ASP A 54 -6.87 12.89 21.30
N GLN A 55 -7.78 12.99 22.28
CA GLN A 55 -8.82 11.99 22.52
C GLN A 55 -9.65 11.69 21.26
N ASP A 56 -10.13 12.72 20.58
CA ASP A 56 -11.03 12.60 19.43
C ASP A 56 -10.34 11.90 18.26
N ARG A 57 -9.06 12.21 18.01
CA ARG A 57 -8.28 11.54 16.97
C ARG A 57 -8.05 10.07 17.27
N THR A 58 -7.65 9.72 18.49
CA THR A 58 -7.42 8.32 18.86
C THR A 58 -8.73 7.52 18.84
N LEU A 59 -9.85 8.12 19.24
CA LEU A 59 -11.17 7.48 19.13
C LEU A 59 -11.59 7.28 17.66
N GLY A 60 -11.36 8.28 16.80
CA GLY A 60 -11.54 8.13 15.35
C GLY A 60 -10.64 7.02 14.77
N ALA A 61 -9.40 6.93 15.24
CA ALA A 61 -8.46 5.88 14.86
C ALA A 61 -8.96 4.48 15.26
N PHE A 62 -9.55 4.32 16.44
CA PHE A 62 -10.17 3.06 16.86
C PHE A 62 -11.21 2.58 15.84
N TRP A 63 -12.14 3.47 15.44
CA TRP A 63 -13.17 3.13 14.46
C TRP A 63 -12.59 2.84 13.06
N LYS A 64 -11.57 3.60 12.64
CA LYS A 64 -10.81 3.35 11.40
C LYS A 64 -10.20 1.94 11.41
N TYR A 65 -9.48 1.57 12.47
CA TYR A 65 -8.85 0.24 12.55
C TYR A 65 -9.87 -0.88 12.70
N LEU A 66 -10.96 -0.66 13.44
CA LEU A 66 -12.06 -1.63 13.51
C LEU A 66 -12.65 -1.89 12.12
N ALA A 67 -12.90 -0.84 11.34
CA ALA A 67 -13.40 -0.98 9.97
C ALA A 67 -12.41 -1.73 9.07
N ILE A 68 -11.10 -1.47 9.19
CA ILE A 68 -10.06 -2.21 8.47
C ILE A 68 -10.07 -3.69 8.84
N VAL A 69 -10.18 -4.01 10.14
CA VAL A 69 -10.22 -5.39 10.64
C VAL A 69 -11.47 -6.12 10.16
N LEU A 70 -12.64 -5.47 10.18
CA LEU A 70 -13.89 -6.03 9.66
C LEU A 70 -13.82 -6.24 8.15
N SER A 71 -13.21 -5.30 7.41
CA SER A 71 -13.02 -5.43 5.97
C SER A 71 -12.10 -6.60 5.63
N PHE A 72 -10.99 -6.77 6.36
CA PHE A 72 -10.13 -7.95 6.25
C PHE A 72 -10.90 -9.25 6.53
N ALA A 73 -11.66 -9.30 7.63
CA ALA A 73 -12.44 -10.46 8.03
C ALA A 73 -13.43 -10.87 6.92
N ALA A 74 -14.21 -9.90 6.44
CA ALA A 74 -15.22 -10.09 5.41
C ALA A 74 -14.60 -10.50 4.07
N ALA A 75 -13.51 -9.86 3.66
CA ALA A 75 -12.80 -10.21 2.44
C ALA A 75 -12.25 -11.65 2.49
N ARG A 76 -11.61 -12.02 3.61
CA ARG A 76 -11.05 -13.36 3.79
C ARG A 76 -12.14 -14.44 3.82
N ASP A 77 -13.22 -14.22 4.58
CA ASP A 77 -14.36 -15.14 4.63
C ASP A 77 -15.00 -15.31 3.25
N TRP A 78 -15.22 -14.20 2.55
CA TRP A 78 -15.75 -14.20 1.19
C TRP A 78 -14.84 -14.97 0.21
N LEU A 79 -13.52 -14.79 0.29
CA LEU A 79 -12.56 -15.49 -0.59
C LEU A 79 -12.46 -16.99 -0.32
N MET A 80 -12.60 -17.41 0.94
CA MET A 80 -12.56 -18.83 1.33
C MET A 80 -13.86 -19.59 1.00
N GLY A 81 -14.97 -18.89 0.81
CA GLY A 81 -16.26 -19.50 0.47
C GLY A 81 -16.41 -19.85 -1.02
N ALA A 82 -17.04 -21.00 -1.30
CA ALA A 82 -17.34 -21.43 -2.67
C ALA A 82 -18.44 -20.59 -3.34
N SER A 83 -18.27 -20.29 -4.63
CA SER A 83 -19.25 -19.63 -5.50
C SER A 83 -20.48 -20.51 -5.74
N ARG A 84 -21.61 -19.91 -6.20
CA ARG A 84 -22.82 -20.69 -6.57
C ARG A 84 -22.53 -21.69 -7.70
N GLN A 85 -21.61 -21.34 -8.60
CA GLN A 85 -21.21 -22.17 -9.72
C GLN A 85 -20.33 -23.34 -9.25
N GLU A 86 -19.34 -23.07 -8.39
CA GLU A 86 -18.46 -24.08 -7.80
C GLU A 86 -19.24 -25.10 -6.95
N ARG A 87 -20.25 -24.66 -6.21
CA ARG A 87 -21.15 -25.56 -5.46
C ARG A 87 -21.98 -26.48 -6.36
N ARG A 88 -22.35 -26.00 -7.56
CA ARG A 88 -23.15 -26.77 -8.53
C ARG A 88 -22.31 -27.75 -9.33
N SER A 89 -21.03 -27.45 -9.58
CA SER A 89 -20.16 -28.33 -10.37
C SER A 89 -19.72 -29.58 -9.63
N GLY A 90 -19.94 -29.69 -8.31
CA GLY A 90 -19.56 -30.86 -7.49
C GLY A 90 -18.04 -31.10 -7.42
N ASP A 91 -17.25 -30.19 -8.00
CA ASP A 91 -15.79 -30.27 -8.11
C ASP A 91 -15.20 -29.90 -6.75
N GLY A 92 -15.16 -30.86 -5.83
CA GLY A 92 -14.74 -30.68 -4.43
C GLY A 92 -13.26 -30.32 -4.25
N ALA A 93 -12.49 -30.18 -5.33
CA ALA A 93 -11.10 -29.77 -5.28
C ALA A 93 -10.98 -28.23 -5.27
N SER A 94 -10.36 -27.69 -4.22
CA SER A 94 -10.03 -26.26 -4.10
C SER A 94 -9.10 -25.82 -5.24
N ARG A 95 -9.66 -25.27 -6.32
CA ARG A 95 -8.91 -24.91 -7.53
C ARG A 95 -8.49 -23.44 -7.47
N PHE A 96 -7.20 -23.14 -7.32
CA PHE A 96 -6.74 -21.76 -7.37
C PHE A 96 -6.57 -21.22 -8.81
N PRO A 97 -7.00 -19.98 -9.10
CA PRO A 97 -7.92 -19.16 -8.29
C PRO A 97 -9.37 -19.63 -8.48
N GLY A 98 -10.14 -19.66 -7.39
CA GLY A 98 -11.60 -19.83 -7.44
C GLY A 98 -12.28 -18.61 -8.07
N ASP A 99 -13.58 -18.68 -8.30
CA ASP A 99 -14.31 -17.61 -9.00
C ASP A 99 -14.17 -16.28 -8.27
N ARG A 100 -14.47 -16.24 -6.96
CA ARG A 100 -14.41 -15.01 -6.14
C ARG A 100 -13.02 -14.38 -6.13
N MET A 101 -11.98 -15.21 -6.05
CA MET A 101 -10.60 -14.75 -6.14
C MET A 101 -10.30 -14.13 -7.52
N GLN A 102 -10.78 -14.75 -8.61
CA GLN A 102 -10.65 -14.16 -9.95
C GLN A 102 -11.39 -12.82 -10.05
N TRP A 103 -12.62 -12.73 -9.53
CA TRP A 103 -13.39 -11.49 -9.52
C TRP A 103 -12.62 -10.36 -8.82
N LEU A 104 -12.05 -10.64 -7.64
CA LEU A 104 -11.25 -9.67 -6.91
C LEU A 104 -10.01 -9.27 -7.69
N LEU A 105 -9.19 -10.24 -8.12
CA LEU A 105 -7.93 -9.96 -8.80
C LEU A 105 -8.13 -9.22 -10.13
N TRP A 106 -9.20 -9.52 -10.88
CA TRP A 106 -9.57 -8.75 -12.06
C TRP A 106 -9.99 -7.32 -11.71
N THR A 107 -10.84 -7.16 -10.70
CA THR A 107 -11.28 -5.84 -10.23
C THR A 107 -10.09 -4.97 -9.85
N LEU A 108 -9.16 -5.53 -9.07
CA LEU A 108 -7.97 -4.82 -8.63
C LEU A 108 -7.02 -4.49 -9.81
N ALA A 109 -6.81 -5.42 -10.73
CA ALA A 109 -5.96 -5.20 -11.90
C ALA A 109 -6.54 -4.11 -12.84
N ILE A 110 -7.85 -4.15 -13.11
CA ILE A 110 -8.54 -3.16 -13.93
C ILE A 110 -8.54 -1.80 -13.23
N ASN A 111 -8.78 -1.75 -11.91
CA ASN A 111 -8.74 -0.50 -11.16
C ASN A 111 -7.34 0.15 -11.21
N ALA A 112 -6.27 -0.62 -10.98
CA ALA A 112 -4.91 -0.11 -11.06
C ALA A 112 -4.53 0.38 -12.47
N ALA A 113 -4.96 -0.31 -13.51
CA ALA A 113 -4.78 0.12 -14.88
C ALA A 113 -5.58 1.40 -15.20
N ALA A 114 -6.81 1.51 -14.71
CA ALA A 114 -7.64 2.71 -14.88
C ALA A 114 -7.04 3.92 -14.15
N VAL A 115 -6.59 3.76 -12.91
CA VAL A 115 -5.86 4.79 -12.15
C VAL A 115 -4.61 5.24 -12.92
N SER A 116 -3.85 4.28 -13.46
CA SER A 116 -2.67 4.56 -14.29
C SER A 116 -3.02 5.38 -15.53
N LEU A 117 -4.04 4.95 -16.28
CA LEU A 117 -4.50 5.61 -17.49
C LEU A 117 -4.96 7.04 -17.21
N VAL A 118 -5.80 7.23 -16.18
CA VAL A 118 -6.29 8.54 -15.77
C VAL A 118 -5.11 9.45 -15.41
N GLY A 119 -4.16 8.96 -14.61
CA GLY A 119 -2.97 9.74 -14.24
C GLY A 119 -2.07 10.10 -15.43
N MET A 120 -1.92 9.19 -16.41
CA MET A 120 -1.23 9.49 -17.66
C MET A 120 -1.95 10.55 -18.49
N LEU A 121 -3.28 10.45 -18.62
CA LEU A 121 -4.07 11.44 -19.36
C LEU A 121 -4.00 12.81 -18.71
N GLN A 122 -4.08 12.91 -17.38
CA GLN A 122 -3.88 14.18 -16.68
C GLN A 122 -2.47 14.75 -16.90
N ARG A 123 -1.45 13.90 -16.95
CA ARG A 123 -0.07 14.34 -17.23
C ARG A 123 0.08 14.88 -18.65
N LEU A 124 -0.52 14.21 -19.63
CA LEU A 124 -0.51 14.64 -21.04
C LEU A 124 -1.30 15.92 -21.26
N ASP A 125 -2.42 16.08 -20.56
CA ASP A 125 -3.26 17.29 -20.58
C ASP A 125 -2.58 18.48 -19.86
N GLY A 126 -1.61 18.21 -18.98
CA GLY A 126 -0.91 19.25 -18.21
C GLY A 126 -1.76 19.87 -17.09
N THR A 127 -2.93 19.31 -16.80
CA THR A 127 -3.85 19.82 -15.79
C THR A 127 -3.24 19.80 -14.38
N GLN A 128 -3.61 20.81 -13.60
CA GLN A 128 -3.28 20.94 -12.17
C GLN A 128 -4.43 20.47 -11.28
N GLN A 129 -5.55 20.07 -11.89
CA GLN A 129 -6.75 19.64 -11.19
C GLN A 129 -6.73 18.13 -10.97
N LEU A 130 -7.13 17.72 -9.76
CA LEU A 130 -7.39 16.33 -9.47
C LEU A 130 -8.67 15.90 -10.20
N LEU A 131 -8.55 14.85 -11.01
CA LEU A 131 -9.63 14.32 -11.84
C LEU A 131 -10.40 15.39 -12.64
N TRP A 132 -9.75 16.49 -13.06
CA TRP A 132 -10.39 17.64 -13.73
C TRP A 132 -11.54 18.28 -12.94
N THR A 133 -11.53 18.15 -11.61
CA THR A 133 -12.63 18.64 -10.74
C THR A 133 -12.19 19.73 -9.78
N PHE A 134 -11.05 19.57 -9.10
CA PHE A 134 -10.59 20.55 -8.12
C PHE A 134 -9.08 20.76 -8.15
N THR A 135 -8.66 22.01 -7.99
CA THR A 135 -7.24 22.37 -7.96
C THR A 135 -6.62 21.91 -6.65
N ASN A 136 -5.48 21.22 -6.74
CA ASN A 136 -4.72 20.83 -5.56
C ASN A 136 -3.88 22.00 -5.06
N HIS A 137 -4.33 22.66 -3.99
CA HIS A 137 -3.65 23.80 -3.40
C HIS A 137 -2.51 23.40 -2.44
N ILE A 138 -2.46 22.13 -2.00
CA ILE A 138 -1.49 21.63 -1.03
C ILE A 138 -0.20 21.20 -1.75
N ASN A 139 -0.33 20.45 -2.85
CA ASN A 139 0.79 20.08 -3.71
C ASN A 139 0.64 20.81 -5.05
N GLY A 140 1.01 22.09 -5.07
CA GLY A 140 0.95 22.91 -6.28
C GLY A 140 1.75 22.31 -7.44
N GLY A 141 1.35 22.63 -8.67
CA GLY A 141 1.96 22.06 -9.87
C GLY A 141 1.60 20.59 -10.06
N HIS A 142 2.42 19.86 -10.85
CA HIS A 142 2.17 18.46 -11.19
C HIS A 142 2.50 17.48 -10.03
N GLY A 143 2.09 17.84 -8.82
CA GLY A 143 2.27 17.11 -7.57
C GLY A 143 1.27 15.96 -7.37
N ALA A 144 0.19 15.93 -8.15
CA ALA A 144 -0.84 14.90 -8.14
C ALA A 144 -0.62 13.83 -9.23
N PHE A 145 -1.27 12.66 -9.07
CA PHE A 145 -1.33 11.61 -10.09
C PHE A 145 -2.62 10.79 -9.97
N GLY A 146 -3.46 10.83 -11.00
CA GLY A 146 -4.76 10.16 -10.98
C GLY A 146 -5.67 10.75 -9.89
N PRO A 147 -6.31 9.91 -9.05
CA PRO A 147 -7.09 10.36 -7.91
C PRO A 147 -6.24 10.74 -6.69
N PHE A 148 -4.91 10.66 -6.78
CA PHE A 148 -4.04 10.95 -5.63
C PHE A 148 -3.54 12.38 -5.67
N PRO A 149 -3.83 13.22 -4.64
CA PRO A 149 -3.30 14.58 -4.54
C PRO A 149 -1.79 14.58 -4.28
N TYR A 150 -1.21 13.42 -3.97
CA TYR A 150 0.23 13.22 -3.84
C TYR A 150 0.68 12.10 -4.77
N ARG A 151 1.50 12.46 -5.76
CA ARG A 151 1.97 11.56 -6.83
C ARG A 151 2.75 10.34 -6.32
N SER A 152 3.42 10.45 -5.17
CA SER A 152 4.13 9.31 -4.60
C SER A 152 3.15 8.24 -4.13
N SER A 153 2.01 8.65 -3.53
CA SER A 153 0.91 7.73 -3.21
C SER A 153 0.39 7.03 -4.47
N GLY A 154 0.20 7.76 -5.58
CA GLY A 154 -0.17 7.16 -6.87
C GLY A 154 0.84 6.12 -7.34
N ALA A 155 2.13 6.45 -7.32
CA ALA A 155 3.19 5.52 -7.68
C ALA A 155 3.25 4.28 -6.77
N GLN A 156 3.05 4.43 -5.46
CA GLN A 156 3.00 3.33 -4.50
C GLN A 156 1.81 2.40 -4.74
N TYR A 157 0.63 2.96 -4.98
CA TYR A 157 -0.56 2.19 -5.33
C TYR A 157 -0.32 1.30 -6.55
N LEU A 158 0.31 1.86 -7.60
CA LEU A 158 0.63 1.12 -8.81
C LEU A 158 1.74 0.08 -8.61
N ASN A 159 2.79 0.39 -7.84
CA ASN A 159 3.85 -0.55 -7.48
C ASN A 159 3.35 -1.74 -6.64
N LEU A 160 2.33 -1.53 -5.82
CA LEU A 160 1.65 -2.60 -5.08
C LEU A 160 0.89 -3.55 -6.02
N MET A 161 0.49 -3.11 -7.21
CA MET A 161 -0.46 -3.84 -8.05
C MET A 161 0.13 -4.53 -9.28
N TRP A 162 1.09 -3.92 -9.98
CA TRP A 162 1.60 -4.55 -11.21
C TRP A 162 2.23 -5.95 -10.99
N PRO A 163 2.95 -6.26 -9.87
CA PRO A 163 3.48 -7.60 -9.66
C PRO A 163 2.36 -8.61 -9.37
N VAL A 164 1.33 -8.20 -8.62
CA VAL A 164 0.15 -9.02 -8.33
C VAL A 164 -0.60 -9.37 -9.61
N THR A 165 -0.80 -8.39 -10.49
CA THR A 165 -1.43 -8.58 -11.81
C THR A 165 -0.61 -9.54 -12.69
N MET A 166 0.71 -9.43 -12.68
CA MET A 166 1.62 -10.34 -13.39
C MET A 166 1.55 -11.77 -12.81
N GLY A 167 1.47 -11.91 -11.49
CA GLY A 167 1.30 -13.21 -10.85
C GLY A 167 -0.03 -13.86 -11.21
N PHE A 168 -1.10 -13.07 -11.24
CA PHE A 168 -2.42 -13.55 -11.65
C PHE A 168 -2.41 -14.02 -13.11
N TRP A 169 -1.78 -13.26 -14.02
CA TRP A 169 -1.57 -13.67 -15.41
C TRP A 169 -0.87 -15.03 -15.49
N TRP A 170 0.20 -15.21 -14.73
CA TRP A 170 1.01 -16.44 -14.76
C TRP A 170 0.16 -17.66 -14.39
N VAL A 171 -0.71 -17.52 -13.38
CA VAL A 171 -1.59 -18.59 -12.93
C VAL A 171 -2.62 -18.95 -13.99
N LEU A 172 -3.29 -17.97 -14.60
CA LEU A 172 -4.27 -18.21 -15.66
C LEU A 172 -3.61 -18.83 -16.91
N ARG A 173 -2.42 -18.34 -17.29
CA ARG A 173 -1.65 -18.92 -18.40
C ARG A 173 -1.35 -20.40 -18.17
N ARG A 174 -0.92 -20.80 -16.97
CA ARG A 174 -0.66 -22.22 -16.63
C ARG A 174 -1.92 -23.07 -16.78
N ARG A 175 -3.04 -22.60 -16.24
CA ARG A 175 -4.34 -23.28 -16.39
C ARG A 175 -4.72 -23.46 -17.86
N ASN A 176 -4.49 -22.45 -18.69
CA ASN A 176 -4.83 -22.51 -20.11
C ASN A 176 -3.91 -23.43 -20.91
N VAL A 177 -2.61 -23.44 -20.61
CA VAL A 177 -1.69 -24.42 -21.21
C VAL A 177 -2.08 -25.86 -20.83
N ALA A 178 -2.40 -26.11 -19.56
CA ALA A 178 -2.87 -27.43 -19.11
C ALA A 178 -4.18 -27.85 -19.81
N ARG A 179 -5.13 -26.92 -20.01
CA ARG A 179 -6.39 -27.17 -20.75
C ARG A 179 -6.19 -27.41 -22.24
N ARG A 180 -5.27 -26.67 -22.89
CA ARG A 180 -4.96 -26.85 -24.33
C ARG A 180 -4.35 -28.20 -24.64
N SER A 181 -3.63 -28.81 -23.69
CA SER A 181 -3.18 -30.20 -23.81
C SER A 181 -4.33 -31.22 -23.90
N THR A 182 -5.55 -30.85 -23.49
CA THR A 182 -6.72 -31.74 -23.42
C THR A 182 -7.86 -31.37 -24.39
N SER A 183 -7.88 -30.16 -24.96
CA SER A 183 -8.94 -29.72 -25.89
C SER A 183 -8.46 -28.61 -26.82
N HIS A 184 -8.58 -28.83 -28.13
CA HIS A 184 -8.24 -27.88 -29.20
C HIS A 184 -9.37 -26.87 -29.44
N ARG A 185 -9.48 -25.85 -28.57
CA ARG A 185 -10.20 -24.61 -28.91
C ARG A 185 -9.31 -23.40 -28.63
N SER A 186 -8.71 -22.87 -29.69
CA SER A 186 -8.00 -21.60 -29.70
C SER A 186 -9.01 -20.46 -29.90
N GLY A 187 -9.30 -19.73 -28.82
CA GLY A 187 -10.05 -18.47 -28.85
C GLY A 187 -9.47 -17.52 -27.80
N GLY A 188 -9.47 -16.21 -28.11
CA GLY A 188 -8.82 -15.13 -27.34
C GLY A 188 -9.09 -15.21 -25.85
N ASP A 189 -8.06 -15.57 -25.11
CA ASP A 189 -8.17 -16.04 -23.75
C ASP A 189 -7.81 -14.84 -22.84
N PRO A 190 -8.73 -14.34 -21.99
CA PRO A 190 -8.67 -12.99 -21.42
C PRO A 190 -7.41 -12.72 -20.61
N HIS A 191 -6.68 -13.76 -20.17
CA HIS A 191 -5.43 -13.62 -19.46
C HIS A 191 -4.41 -12.71 -20.18
N VAL A 192 -4.33 -12.66 -21.52
CA VAL A 192 -3.37 -11.78 -22.22
C VAL A 192 -3.59 -10.30 -21.86
N LEU A 193 -4.83 -9.89 -21.59
CA LEU A 193 -5.16 -8.54 -21.12
C LEU A 193 -4.39 -8.18 -19.84
N LEU A 194 -4.17 -9.12 -18.92
CA LEU A 194 -3.44 -8.86 -17.67
C LEU A 194 -2.00 -8.39 -17.90
N LEU A 195 -1.33 -8.83 -18.98
CA LEU A 195 0.00 -8.30 -19.33
C LEU A 195 -0.08 -6.84 -19.75
N VAL A 196 -1.09 -6.48 -20.53
CA VAL A 196 -1.34 -5.10 -20.95
C VAL A 196 -1.65 -4.24 -19.72
N LEU A 197 -2.52 -4.72 -18.82
CA LEU A 197 -2.83 -4.03 -17.56
C LEU A 197 -1.59 -3.86 -16.69
N ALA A 198 -0.79 -4.91 -16.50
CA ALA A 198 0.44 -4.83 -15.70
C ALA A 198 1.46 -3.85 -16.31
N ALA A 199 1.66 -3.89 -17.63
CA ALA A 199 2.55 -2.97 -18.33
C ALA A 199 2.06 -1.52 -18.22
N LEU A 200 0.76 -1.28 -18.39
CA LEU A 200 0.14 0.04 -18.24
C LEU A 200 0.29 0.56 -16.80
N THR A 201 0.06 -0.28 -15.80
CA THR A 201 0.27 0.06 -14.37
C THR A 201 1.74 0.39 -14.10
N ALA A 202 2.70 -0.41 -14.58
CA ALA A 202 4.12 -0.17 -14.38
C ALA A 202 4.62 1.10 -15.10
N ALA A 203 4.15 1.37 -16.33
CA ALA A 203 4.44 2.62 -17.03
C ALA A 203 3.88 3.83 -16.28
N GLY A 204 2.71 3.69 -15.62
CA GLY A 204 2.11 4.75 -14.81
C GLY A 204 2.99 5.19 -13.64
N VAL A 205 3.75 4.26 -13.05
CA VAL A 205 4.72 4.58 -11.99
C VAL A 205 5.80 5.54 -12.50
N VAL A 206 6.27 5.35 -13.73
CA VAL A 206 7.27 6.24 -14.34
C VAL A 206 6.66 7.63 -14.58
N VAL A 207 5.46 7.67 -15.16
CA VAL A 207 4.74 8.92 -15.50
C VAL A 207 4.31 9.72 -14.25
N ALA A 208 4.14 9.05 -13.11
CA ALA A 208 3.86 9.69 -11.83
C ALA A 208 4.98 10.63 -11.35
N ASN A 209 6.20 10.50 -11.88
CA ASN A 209 7.36 11.34 -11.53
C ASN A 209 7.67 11.38 -10.02
N SER A 210 7.45 10.25 -9.33
CA SER A 210 7.94 10.04 -7.96
C SER A 210 9.31 9.35 -8.01
N ARG A 211 10.34 9.98 -7.44
CA ARG A 211 11.70 9.39 -7.37
C ARG A 211 11.71 8.09 -6.58
N GLY A 212 11.12 8.09 -5.38
CA GLY A 212 11.01 6.89 -4.57
C GLY A 212 10.18 5.80 -5.26
N GLY A 213 9.08 6.21 -5.92
CA GLY A 213 8.23 5.28 -6.67
C GLY A 213 8.96 4.63 -7.84
N PHE A 214 9.76 5.40 -8.58
CA PHE A 214 10.58 4.91 -9.68
C PHE A 214 11.72 4.00 -9.20
N LEU A 215 12.46 4.38 -8.16
CA LEU A 215 13.51 3.54 -7.58
C LEU A 215 12.94 2.20 -7.09
N LEU A 216 11.76 2.23 -6.46
CA LEU A 216 11.06 1.03 -6.07
C LEU A 216 10.65 0.19 -7.28
N LEU A 217 10.10 0.79 -8.34
CA LEU A 217 9.77 0.09 -9.59
C LEU A 217 10.98 -0.65 -10.13
N VAL A 218 12.14 0.01 -10.25
CA VAL A 218 13.37 -0.62 -10.74
C VAL A 218 13.77 -1.79 -9.84
N GLY A 219 13.74 -1.61 -8.53
CA GLY A 219 14.03 -2.69 -7.57
C GLY A 219 13.07 -3.88 -7.71
N LEU A 220 11.77 -3.63 -7.84
CA LEU A 220 10.74 -4.67 -8.03
C LEU A 220 10.91 -5.38 -9.38
N LEU A 221 11.20 -4.65 -10.46
CA LEU A 221 11.51 -5.21 -11.77
C LEU A 221 12.71 -6.16 -11.67
N VAL A 222 13.81 -5.73 -11.05
CA VAL A 222 14.99 -6.58 -10.81
C VAL A 222 14.62 -7.81 -10.00
N ALA A 223 13.85 -7.67 -8.91
CA ALA A 223 13.40 -8.79 -8.10
C ALA A 223 12.58 -9.81 -8.90
N VAL A 224 11.60 -9.35 -9.68
CA VAL A 224 10.79 -10.19 -10.57
C VAL A 224 11.66 -10.90 -11.61
N PHE A 225 12.61 -10.20 -12.22
CA PHE A 225 13.54 -10.76 -13.19
C PHE A 225 14.41 -11.85 -12.57
N VAL A 226 15.01 -11.60 -11.40
CA VAL A 226 15.85 -12.57 -10.68
C VAL A 226 15.03 -13.80 -10.29
N LEU A 227 13.85 -13.63 -9.69
CA LEU A 227 12.97 -14.74 -9.35
C LEU A 227 12.62 -15.57 -10.58
N MET A 228 12.28 -14.90 -11.68
CA MET A 228 11.99 -15.56 -12.95
C MET A 228 13.20 -16.31 -13.51
N MET A 229 14.41 -15.77 -13.40
CA MET A 229 15.65 -16.40 -13.85
C MET A 229 15.99 -17.65 -13.07
N LEU A 230 15.78 -17.62 -11.74
CA LEU A 230 16.02 -18.74 -10.84
C LEU A 230 15.00 -19.88 -11.06
N TRP A 231 13.77 -19.55 -11.45
CA TRP A 231 12.67 -20.51 -11.56
C TRP A 231 12.43 -21.03 -12.98
N SER A 232 12.90 -20.32 -14.00
CA SER A 232 12.65 -20.67 -15.39
C SER A 232 13.74 -21.59 -15.95
N LYS A 233 13.37 -22.84 -16.25
CA LYS A 233 14.18 -23.76 -17.08
C LYS A 233 14.16 -23.40 -18.58
N ARG A 234 13.59 -22.25 -18.97
CA ARG A 234 13.48 -21.86 -20.38
C ARG A 234 14.80 -21.38 -20.97
N GLN A 235 14.89 -21.48 -22.29
CA GLN A 235 16.01 -21.05 -23.11
C GLN A 235 16.30 -19.54 -22.97
N VAL A 236 17.55 -19.17 -23.25
CA VAL A 236 18.07 -17.78 -23.14
C VAL A 236 17.24 -16.78 -23.94
N GLY A 237 16.74 -17.14 -25.13
CA GLY A 237 15.92 -16.24 -25.94
C GLY A 237 14.63 -15.76 -25.24
N PHE A 238 13.99 -16.61 -24.44
CA PHE A 238 12.82 -16.20 -23.65
C PHE A 238 13.20 -15.23 -22.53
N LYS A 239 14.36 -15.45 -21.90
CA LYS A 239 14.90 -14.59 -20.85
C LYS A 239 15.23 -13.20 -21.39
N LEU A 240 15.84 -13.13 -22.57
CA LEU A 240 16.09 -11.88 -23.31
C LEU A 240 14.79 -11.17 -23.69
N GLY A 241 13.76 -11.91 -24.13
CA GLY A 241 12.45 -11.35 -24.45
C GLY A 241 11.78 -10.67 -23.25
N VAL A 242 11.90 -11.25 -22.05
CA VAL A 242 11.38 -10.61 -20.83
C VAL A 242 12.17 -9.36 -20.46
N LEU A 243 13.50 -9.41 -20.53
CA LEU A 243 14.33 -8.23 -20.29
C LEU A 243 13.95 -7.10 -21.26
N ALA A 244 13.81 -7.42 -22.55
CA ALA A 244 13.38 -6.46 -23.57
C ALA A 244 11.99 -5.88 -23.27
N ALA A 245 11.03 -6.69 -22.81
CA ALA A 245 9.71 -6.20 -22.43
C ALA A 245 9.76 -5.24 -21.22
N MET A 246 10.58 -5.54 -20.21
CA MET A 246 10.76 -4.67 -19.05
C MET A 246 11.44 -3.36 -19.43
N LEU A 247 12.46 -3.41 -20.28
CA LEU A 247 13.10 -2.22 -20.85
C LEU A 247 12.13 -1.41 -21.72
N ALA A 248 11.24 -2.06 -22.47
CA ALA A 248 10.21 -1.37 -23.24
C ALA A 248 9.22 -0.61 -22.34
N VAL A 249 8.79 -1.21 -21.22
CA VAL A 249 7.93 -0.52 -20.23
C VAL A 249 8.62 0.72 -19.65
N LEU A 250 9.90 0.59 -19.27
CA LEU A 250 10.70 1.73 -18.78
C LEU A 250 10.92 2.78 -19.88
N GLY A 251 11.16 2.35 -21.11
CA GLY A 251 11.37 3.23 -22.27
C GLY A 251 10.11 4.03 -22.62
N VAL A 252 8.95 3.37 -22.68
CA VAL A 252 7.64 4.03 -22.92
C VAL A 252 7.30 5.00 -21.79
N GLY A 253 7.45 4.58 -20.53
CA GLY A 253 7.23 5.46 -19.39
C GLY A 253 8.19 6.65 -19.37
N GLY A 254 9.46 6.41 -19.72
CA GLY A 254 10.50 7.43 -19.82
C GLY A 254 10.26 8.42 -20.96
N TRP A 255 9.73 7.97 -22.09
CA TRP A 255 9.31 8.85 -23.19
C TRP A 255 8.15 9.77 -22.78
N LEU A 256 7.20 9.26 -21.98
CA LEU A 256 6.02 10.01 -21.54
C LEU A 256 6.28 10.98 -20.36
N GLY A 257 7.24 10.67 -19.47
CA GLY A 257 7.44 11.45 -18.23
C GLY A 257 8.89 11.60 -17.76
N GLY A 258 9.86 11.02 -18.46
CA GLY A 258 11.24 10.88 -18.02
C GLY A 258 11.96 12.21 -17.81
N GLU A 259 11.72 13.23 -18.64
CA GLU A 259 12.35 14.54 -18.47
C GLU A 259 11.99 15.17 -17.12
N ALA A 260 10.71 15.17 -16.76
CA ALA A 260 10.22 15.70 -15.50
C ALA A 260 10.69 14.87 -14.29
N LEU A 261 10.82 13.54 -14.44
CA LEU A 261 11.44 12.69 -13.43
C LEU A 261 12.94 13.01 -13.25
N MET A 262 13.68 13.18 -14.34
CA MET A 262 15.12 13.50 -14.30
C MET A 262 15.39 14.90 -13.76
N ALA A 263 14.52 15.88 -14.07
CA ALA A 263 14.59 17.21 -13.49
C ALA A 263 14.51 17.14 -11.96
N ARG A 264 13.64 16.28 -11.40
CA ARG A 264 13.52 16.06 -9.95
C ARG A 264 14.77 15.45 -9.32
N PHE A 265 15.46 14.57 -10.02
CA PHE A 265 16.73 14.03 -9.53
C PHE A 265 17.85 15.07 -9.55
N ARG A 266 17.83 16.02 -10.51
CA ARG A 266 18.83 17.08 -10.61
C ARG A 266 18.58 18.26 -9.66
N SER A 267 17.32 18.57 -9.37
CA SER A 267 16.93 19.76 -8.61
C SER A 267 17.11 19.61 -7.10
N GLU A 268 17.43 18.42 -6.61
CA GLU A 268 17.54 18.16 -5.17
C GLU A 268 18.87 17.51 -4.85
N ASP A 269 19.58 18.10 -3.89
CA ASP A 269 20.81 17.54 -3.38
C ASP A 269 20.50 16.24 -2.61
N ILE A 270 21.24 15.15 -2.89
CA ILE A 270 20.96 13.80 -2.37
C ILE A 270 21.01 13.80 -0.83
N GLY A 271 21.80 14.69 -0.21
CA GLY A 271 21.89 14.87 1.24
C GLY A 271 20.69 15.57 1.90
N SER A 272 19.80 16.21 1.14
CA SER A 272 18.67 16.99 1.68
C SER A 272 17.43 16.16 2.03
N MET A 273 17.42 14.86 1.71
CA MET A 273 16.28 13.93 1.91
C MET A 273 14.92 14.52 1.45
N SER A 274 14.90 15.26 0.34
CA SER A 274 13.68 15.93 -0.16
C SER A 274 13.09 16.98 0.77
N GLY A 275 13.94 17.63 1.57
CA GLY A 275 13.53 18.63 2.57
C GLY A 275 13.03 18.03 3.89
N ARG A 276 13.11 16.70 4.06
CA ARG A 276 12.54 15.99 5.23
C ARG A 276 13.48 15.84 6.42
N LYS A 277 14.69 16.41 6.33
CA LYS A 277 15.68 16.28 7.40
C LYS A 277 15.16 16.83 8.74
N LEU A 278 14.53 18.00 8.72
CA LEU A 278 14.04 18.67 9.93
C LEU A 278 12.89 17.89 10.58
N ILE A 279 11.93 17.41 9.78
CA ILE A 279 10.83 16.58 10.32
C ILE A 279 11.35 15.26 10.90
N TYR A 280 12.36 14.62 10.32
CA TYR A 280 12.95 13.41 10.89
C TYR A 280 13.68 13.67 12.20
N GLU A 281 14.40 14.79 12.32
CA GLU A 281 15.05 15.20 13.58
C GLU A 281 14.01 15.47 14.68
N ASP A 282 12.93 16.16 14.35
CA ASP A 282 11.86 16.49 15.29
C ASP A 282 11.04 15.23 15.66
N ALA A 283 10.75 14.36 14.69
CA ALA A 283 10.07 13.08 14.90
C ALA A 283 10.90 12.08 15.71
N ALA A 284 12.23 12.08 15.57
CA ALA A 284 13.11 11.25 16.40
C ALA A 284 13.00 11.63 17.88
N ARG A 285 12.97 12.94 18.19
CA ARG A 285 12.73 13.45 19.55
C ARG A 285 11.35 13.05 20.07
N MET A 286 10.31 13.16 19.25
CA MET A 286 8.97 12.66 19.60
C MET A 286 8.98 11.16 19.93
N ALA A 287 9.73 10.35 19.18
CA ALA A 287 9.79 8.91 19.40
C ALA A 287 10.51 8.55 20.71
N GLU A 288 11.41 9.41 21.21
CA GLU A 288 12.03 9.28 22.53
C GLU A 288 11.04 9.64 23.63
N ASP A 289 10.34 10.77 23.50
CA ASP A 289 9.36 11.25 24.49
C ASP A 289 8.15 10.31 24.65
N PHE A 290 7.78 9.60 23.57
CA PHE A 290 6.67 8.64 23.54
C PHE A 290 7.10 7.16 23.41
N ALA A 291 8.32 6.83 23.82
CA ALA A 291 8.98 5.57 23.48
C ALA A 291 8.23 4.28 23.87
N VAL A 292 7.53 4.25 25.01
CA VAL A 292 6.95 3.00 25.55
C VAL A 292 5.53 2.78 25.03
N LEU A 293 4.62 3.69 25.37
CA LEU A 293 3.18 3.55 25.11
C LEU A 293 2.68 4.39 23.91
N GLY A 294 3.52 5.28 23.38
CA GLY A 294 3.13 6.16 22.30
C GLY A 294 2.29 7.35 22.76
N SER A 295 2.03 8.26 21.83
CA SER A 295 1.21 9.44 22.05
C SER A 295 -0.29 9.22 21.85
N GLY A 296 -0.68 8.08 21.26
CA GLY A 296 -2.04 7.79 20.80
C GLY A 296 -2.11 7.69 19.28
N ALA A 297 -2.96 6.84 18.74
CA ALA A 297 -3.09 6.65 17.30
C ALA A 297 -3.57 7.94 16.59
N GLU A 298 -3.00 8.26 15.43
CA GLU A 298 -3.31 9.46 14.62
C GLU A 298 -3.00 10.82 15.30
N THR A 299 -2.29 10.81 16.43
CA THR A 299 -1.96 12.05 17.19
C THR A 299 -0.67 12.75 16.76
N PHE A 300 0.07 12.21 15.78
CA PHE A 300 1.32 12.82 15.30
C PHE A 300 1.12 14.26 14.82
N ALA A 301 0.18 14.46 13.88
CA ALA A 301 -0.07 15.74 13.22
C ALA A 301 -0.29 16.93 14.18
N PRO A 302 -1.17 16.85 15.19
CA PRO A 302 -1.32 17.95 16.16
C PRO A 302 -0.11 18.11 17.05
N LEU A 303 0.51 17.03 17.51
CA LEU A 303 1.68 17.12 18.40
C LEU A 303 2.90 17.69 17.69
N TYR A 304 3.09 17.39 16.41
CA TYR A 304 4.19 17.90 15.61
C TYR A 304 4.26 19.43 15.62
N TYR A 305 3.10 20.11 15.73
CA TYR A 305 3.03 21.56 15.85
C TYR A 305 3.85 22.11 17.03
N PHE A 306 3.94 21.37 18.15
CA PHE A 306 4.70 21.77 19.33
C PHE A 306 6.15 21.33 19.29
N TYR A 307 6.47 20.29 18.51
CA TYR A 307 7.84 19.79 18.37
C TYR A 307 8.66 20.54 17.33
N ARG A 308 8.00 21.08 16.30
CA ARG A 308 8.67 21.83 15.23
C ARG A 308 9.41 23.03 15.81
N LYS A 309 10.72 23.06 15.61
CA LYS A 309 11.55 24.20 16.05
C LYS A 309 12.02 25.03 14.87
N LYS A 310 12.64 24.36 13.90
CA LYS A 310 13.29 24.98 12.74
C LYS A 310 12.56 24.71 11.44
N ASP A 311 11.65 23.75 11.42
CA ASP A 311 10.85 23.43 10.24
C ASP A 311 9.86 24.58 9.96
N PRO A 312 10.00 25.31 8.85
CA PRO A 312 9.10 26.39 8.50
C PRO A 312 7.71 25.88 8.11
N ALA A 313 7.59 24.60 7.72
CA ALA A 313 6.34 23.98 7.31
C ALA A 313 5.76 23.11 8.43
N TRP A 314 4.44 23.12 8.55
CA TRP A 314 3.75 22.07 9.30
C TRP A 314 3.54 20.86 8.39
N ASN A 315 3.86 19.68 8.89
CA ASN A 315 3.68 18.42 8.17
C ASN A 315 2.65 17.56 8.90
N GLY A 316 1.65 17.09 8.15
CA GLY A 316 0.61 16.21 8.71
C GLY A 316 1.11 14.79 9.00
N TYR A 317 2.23 14.38 8.40
CA TYR A 317 2.79 13.03 8.51
C TYR A 317 4.31 13.08 8.46
N VAL A 318 4.97 12.10 9.06
CA VAL A 318 6.44 12.02 9.13
C VAL A 318 7.07 11.75 7.76
N HIS A 319 6.34 11.12 6.83
CA HIS A 319 6.92 10.45 5.64
C HIS A 319 7.91 9.33 6.03
N ASP A 320 7.60 8.64 7.12
CA ASP A 320 8.21 7.38 7.57
C ASP A 320 7.16 6.71 8.48
N ASP A 321 6.37 5.81 7.90
CA ASP A 321 5.29 5.13 8.63
C ASP A 321 5.81 4.33 9.83
N TYR A 322 7.06 3.84 9.80
CA TYR A 322 7.63 3.14 10.96
C TYR A 322 7.91 4.10 12.10
N LEU A 323 8.52 5.25 11.81
CA LEU A 323 8.79 6.27 12.82
C LEU A 323 7.49 6.87 13.36
N GLU A 324 6.51 7.15 12.51
CA GLU A 324 5.20 7.64 12.94
C GLU A 324 4.45 6.61 13.79
N THR A 325 4.49 5.32 13.42
CA THR A 325 3.91 4.25 14.23
C THR A 325 4.63 4.15 15.58
N ARG A 326 5.96 4.29 15.63
CA ARG A 326 6.73 4.31 16.89
C ARG A 326 6.33 5.47 17.80
N ILE A 327 6.09 6.66 17.23
CA ILE A 327 5.62 7.84 17.98
C ILE A 327 4.21 7.60 18.53
N THR A 328 3.29 7.12 17.70
CA THR A 328 1.86 7.05 18.02
C THR A 328 1.48 5.83 18.86
N PHE A 329 2.12 4.69 18.64
CA PHE A 329 1.84 3.42 19.33
C PHE A 329 2.90 3.02 20.37
N GLY A 330 4.04 3.73 20.40
CA GLY A 330 5.17 3.36 21.24
C GLY A 330 5.77 2.01 20.85
N THR A 331 6.67 1.50 21.69
CA THR A 331 7.28 0.19 21.49
C THR A 331 6.28 -0.95 21.60
N VAL A 332 5.34 -0.86 22.54
CA VAL A 332 4.37 -1.93 22.80
C VAL A 332 3.45 -2.14 21.60
N GLY A 333 2.76 -1.08 21.16
CA GLY A 333 1.86 -1.19 20.01
C GLY A 333 2.60 -1.48 18.70
N PHE A 334 3.79 -0.93 18.51
CA PHE A 334 4.64 -1.24 17.35
C PHE A 334 4.99 -2.74 17.26
N VAL A 335 5.37 -3.37 18.38
CA VAL A 335 5.66 -4.81 18.41
C VAL A 335 4.40 -5.63 18.10
N ILE A 336 3.23 -5.25 18.63
CA ILE A 336 1.96 -5.93 18.31
C ILE A 336 1.68 -5.86 16.81
N ILE A 337 1.85 -4.70 16.18
CA ILE A 337 1.67 -4.51 14.73
C ILE A 337 2.65 -5.38 13.93
N LEU A 338 3.93 -5.41 14.31
CA LEU A 338 4.94 -6.27 13.67
C LEU A 338 4.57 -7.76 13.78
N LEU A 339 4.07 -8.20 14.93
CA LEU A 339 3.62 -9.58 15.13
C LEU A 339 2.40 -9.92 14.27
N ILE A 340 1.46 -8.98 14.09
CA ILE A 340 0.33 -9.15 13.17
C ILE A 340 0.84 -9.34 11.74
N PHE A 341 1.74 -8.47 11.28
CA PHE A 341 2.31 -8.62 9.93
C PHE A 341 3.05 -9.94 9.78
N LEU A 342 3.93 -10.30 10.72
CA LEU A 342 4.63 -11.58 10.70
C LEU A 342 3.65 -12.75 10.61
N ALA A 343 2.58 -12.73 11.41
CA ALA A 343 1.60 -13.79 11.42
C ALA A 343 0.82 -13.88 10.09
N VAL A 344 0.49 -12.75 9.44
CA VAL A 344 -0.11 -12.71 8.10
C VAL A 344 0.78 -13.42 7.06
N TRP A 345 2.10 -13.24 7.13
CA TRP A 345 3.07 -13.91 6.25
C TRP A 345 3.26 -15.39 6.56
N LEU A 346 3.04 -15.83 7.80
CA LEU A 346 3.21 -17.22 8.20
C LEU A 346 1.97 -18.09 7.92
N VAL A 347 0.76 -17.51 7.93
CA VAL A 347 -0.50 -18.25 7.70
C VAL A 347 -0.47 -19.15 6.47
N PRO A 348 0.04 -18.73 5.30
CA PRO A 348 0.01 -19.59 4.12
C PRO A 348 0.83 -20.89 4.26
N PHE A 349 1.78 -20.93 5.19
CA PHE A 349 2.65 -22.08 5.41
C PHE A 349 2.12 -23.06 6.46
N VAL A 350 1.21 -22.61 7.32
CA VAL A 350 0.68 -23.40 8.45
C VAL A 350 -0.83 -23.63 8.39
N GLY A 351 -1.56 -22.84 7.60
CA GLY A 351 -3.01 -22.78 7.59
C GLY A 351 -3.69 -23.69 6.57
N ASN A 352 -5.02 -23.79 6.73
CA ASN A 352 -5.93 -24.42 5.78
C ASN A 352 -6.41 -23.38 4.75
N GLY A 353 -5.53 -23.03 3.81
CA GLY A 353 -5.83 -22.14 2.70
C GLY A 353 -6.00 -22.87 1.36
N ILE A 354 -6.32 -22.11 0.32
CA ILE A 354 -6.45 -22.58 -1.05
C ILE A 354 -5.04 -22.79 -1.63
N PRO A 355 -4.67 -24.01 -2.08
CA PRO A 355 -3.36 -24.27 -2.65
C PRO A 355 -3.08 -23.37 -3.86
N ALA A 356 -2.07 -22.50 -3.76
CA ALA A 356 -1.70 -21.58 -4.82
C ALA A 356 -0.28 -21.87 -5.33
N PRO A 357 -0.04 -21.67 -6.64
CA PRO A 357 1.26 -21.93 -7.22
C PRO A 357 2.28 -20.93 -6.66
N PRO A 358 3.53 -21.36 -6.42
CA PRO A 358 4.54 -20.51 -5.80
C PRO A 358 4.80 -19.18 -6.51
N GLU A 359 4.61 -19.09 -7.83
CA GLU A 359 4.88 -17.86 -8.58
C GLU A 359 3.91 -16.74 -8.18
N PHE A 360 2.66 -17.08 -7.88
CA PHE A 360 1.71 -16.10 -7.38
C PHE A 360 2.12 -15.60 -5.99
N PHE A 361 2.52 -16.53 -5.11
CA PHE A 361 3.03 -16.23 -3.76
C PHE A 361 4.25 -15.31 -3.79
N LEU A 362 5.20 -15.58 -4.67
CA LEU A 362 6.40 -14.77 -4.80
C LEU A 362 6.07 -13.37 -5.31
N LEU A 363 5.17 -13.24 -6.29
CA LEU A 363 4.84 -11.95 -6.89
C LEU A 363 3.96 -11.07 -6.00
N ILE A 364 2.98 -11.63 -5.28
CA ILE A 364 2.29 -10.90 -4.21
C ILE A 364 3.27 -10.55 -3.09
N GLY A 365 4.23 -11.43 -2.80
CA GLY A 365 5.27 -11.20 -1.82
C GLY A 365 6.17 -10.01 -2.18
N VAL A 366 6.66 -9.95 -3.41
CA VAL A 366 7.45 -8.85 -3.96
C VAL A 366 6.71 -7.52 -3.85
N ALA A 367 5.41 -7.49 -4.22
CA ALA A 367 4.59 -6.29 -4.10
C ALA A 367 4.45 -5.82 -2.64
N MET A 368 4.12 -6.72 -1.72
CA MET A 368 3.89 -6.40 -0.31
C MET A 368 5.18 -6.02 0.43
N VAL A 369 6.30 -6.69 0.15
CA VAL A 369 7.62 -6.28 0.68
C VAL A 369 8.02 -4.92 0.10
N GLY A 370 7.75 -4.68 -1.18
CA GLY A 370 8.04 -3.41 -1.85
C GLY A 370 7.40 -2.21 -1.16
N ILE A 371 6.10 -2.29 -0.86
CA ILE A 371 5.42 -1.19 -0.16
C ILE A 371 5.90 -1.03 1.29
N LEU A 372 6.25 -2.12 1.98
CA LEU A 372 6.84 -2.05 3.32
C LEU A 372 8.21 -1.36 3.31
N ILE A 373 9.05 -1.61 2.30
CA ILE A 373 10.32 -0.88 2.12
C ILE A 373 10.05 0.60 1.87
N HIS A 374 9.06 0.90 1.03
CA HIS A 374 8.74 2.28 0.68
C HIS A 374 8.16 3.07 1.85
N ALA A 375 7.42 2.41 2.74
CA ALA A 375 6.85 2.99 3.96
C ALA A 375 7.91 3.56 4.93
N LYS A 376 9.19 3.24 4.75
CA LYS A 376 10.29 3.86 5.50
C LYS A 376 10.60 5.30 5.04
N PHE A 377 10.27 5.62 3.80
CA PHE A 377 10.64 6.90 3.17
C PHE A 377 9.42 7.72 2.72
N ASP A 378 8.22 7.20 3.00
CA ASP A 378 6.95 7.80 2.64
C ASP A 378 5.81 7.26 3.52
N LEU A 379 4.57 7.65 3.23
CA LEU A 379 3.39 7.38 4.06
C LEU A 379 2.26 6.53 3.40
N PRO A 380 2.55 5.37 2.76
CA PRO A 380 1.50 4.54 2.16
C PRO A 380 0.37 4.18 3.13
N PHE A 381 0.66 3.95 4.41
CA PHE A 381 -0.33 3.48 5.38
C PHE A 381 -1.18 4.59 6.00
N GLN A 382 -0.81 5.86 5.78
CA GLN A 382 -1.66 7.02 6.09
C GLN A 382 -2.68 7.31 4.97
N ILE A 383 -2.45 6.78 3.77
CA ILE A 383 -3.37 6.92 2.64
C ILE A 383 -4.39 5.79 2.68
N TYR A 384 -5.64 6.12 3.02
CA TYR A 384 -6.74 5.15 3.20
C TYR A 384 -6.86 4.12 2.08
N SER A 385 -6.82 4.55 0.82
CA SER A 385 -6.98 3.64 -0.32
C SER A 385 -5.81 2.66 -0.47
N ILE A 386 -4.59 3.08 -0.15
CA ILE A 386 -3.39 2.23 -0.23
C ILE A 386 -3.37 1.25 0.95
N HIS A 387 -3.67 1.73 2.16
CA HIS A 387 -3.79 0.88 3.34
C HIS A 387 -4.88 -0.19 3.14
N HIS A 388 -6.06 0.20 2.66
CA HIS A 388 -7.14 -0.74 2.37
C HIS A 388 -6.76 -1.76 1.29
N GLN A 389 -6.12 -1.31 0.21
CA GLN A 389 -5.60 -2.20 -0.84
C GLN A 389 -4.61 -3.22 -0.28
N PHE A 390 -3.67 -2.78 0.57
CA PHE A 390 -2.72 -3.66 1.24
C PHE A 390 -3.44 -4.70 2.11
N VAL A 391 -4.47 -4.29 2.86
CA VAL A 391 -5.29 -5.18 3.69
C VAL A 391 -6.06 -6.21 2.86
N LEU A 392 -6.59 -5.82 1.70
CA LEU A 392 -7.19 -6.78 0.75
C LEU A 392 -6.15 -7.81 0.26
N LEU A 393 -4.91 -7.39 0.00
CA LEU A 393 -3.83 -8.31 -0.36
C LEU A 393 -3.41 -9.20 0.82
N CYS A 394 -3.45 -8.72 2.06
CA CYS A 394 -3.32 -9.56 3.25
C CYS A 394 -4.44 -10.61 3.33
N ALA A 395 -5.68 -10.24 3.01
CA ALA A 395 -6.80 -11.18 2.98
C ALA A 395 -6.61 -12.23 1.89
N VAL A 396 -6.16 -11.83 0.69
CA VAL A 396 -5.74 -12.75 -0.37
C VAL A 396 -4.67 -13.70 0.14
N LEU A 397 -3.53 -13.18 0.64
CA LEU A 397 -2.40 -13.96 1.11
C LEU A 397 -2.81 -15.00 2.17
N THR A 398 -3.55 -14.57 3.21
CA THR A 398 -4.03 -15.45 4.29
C THR A 398 -5.13 -16.43 3.89
N SER A 399 -5.65 -16.32 2.67
CA SER A 399 -6.56 -17.29 2.04
C SER A 399 -5.81 -18.35 1.23
N LEU A 400 -4.51 -18.17 0.99
CA LEU A 400 -3.70 -19.12 0.21
C LEU A 400 -3.04 -20.16 1.12
N LYS A 401 -2.66 -21.29 0.52
CA LYS A 401 -1.77 -22.30 1.10
C LYS A 401 -0.59 -22.54 0.18
N TRP A 402 0.62 -22.47 0.73
CA TRP A 402 1.84 -22.76 -0.01
C TRP A 402 1.83 -24.22 -0.45
N GLN A 403 1.92 -24.44 -1.76
CA GLN A 403 2.07 -25.77 -2.34
C GLN A 403 3.44 -25.85 -3.00
N ARG A 404 4.30 -26.76 -2.51
CA ARG A 404 5.56 -27.06 -3.21
C ARG A 404 5.21 -27.58 -4.61
N GLY A 405 5.73 -26.90 -5.62
CA GLY A 405 5.52 -27.21 -7.03
C GLY A 405 6.29 -28.44 -7.49
#